data_AF-W2Z5V0-F1
#
_entry.id   AF-W2Z5V0-F1
#
_cell.length_a   1.000
_cell.length_b   1.000
_cell.length_c   1.000
_cell.angle_alpha   90.00
_cell.angle_beta   90.00
_cell.angle_gamma   90.00
#
_symmetry.space_group_name_H-M   'P 1'
#
loop_
_entity.id
_entity.type
_entity.pdbx_description
1 polymer ?
#
loop_
_entity_poly.entity_id
_entity_poly.type
_entity_poly.pdbx_seq_one_letter_code
_entity_poly.pdbx_strand_id
1 'polypeptide(L)'
;MALLLLYLASSGTIKEAGMALGISKPCAVISINALLRIVCKQSGQFIKLPSSQSEWDNIMDDFASVKGFQYVCGAVDGSLFEIPRPEEYEGWYCKDGYPAISMQALCVS
;
A
#
# COMPACT_ATOMS: atom_id res chain seq x y z
N MET A 1 -2.17 -10.62 -7.49
CA MET A 1 -2.27 -9.67 -6.35
C MET A 1 -0.90 -9.33 -5.79
N ALA A 2 -0.11 -10.31 -5.32
CA ALA A 2 1.20 -10.10 -4.70
C ALA A 2 2.17 -9.19 -5.48
N LEU A 3 2.27 -9.36 -6.81
CA LEU A 3 3.12 -8.52 -7.66
C LEU A 3 2.77 -7.03 -7.62
N LEU A 4 1.47 -6.69 -7.65
CA LEU A 4 1.04 -5.29 -7.58
C LEU A 4 1.30 -4.73 -6.18
N LEU A 5 0.98 -5.48 -5.13
CA LEU A 5 1.19 -5.05 -3.74
C LEU A 5 2.69 -4.83 -3.45
N LEU A 6 3.55 -5.73 -3.94
CA LEU A 6 5.00 -5.57 -3.83
C LEU A 6 5.50 -4.34 -4.58
N TYR A 7 4.97 -4.08 -5.77
CA TYR A 7 5.31 -2.88 -6.52
C TYR A 7 4.86 -1.60 -5.80
N LEU A 8 3.66 -1.58 -5.23
CA LEU A 8 3.13 -0.41 -4.50
C LEU A 8 3.79 -0.19 -3.13
N ALA A 9 4.19 -1.26 -2.45
CA ALA A 9 4.83 -1.21 -1.14
C ALA A 9 6.34 -0.99 -1.21
N SER A 10 6.97 -1.24 -2.36
CA SER A 10 8.40 -1.00 -2.56
C SER A 10 8.65 0.35 -3.22
N SER A 11 9.78 0.98 -2.90
CA SER A 11 10.32 2.13 -3.65
C SER A 11 11.03 1.70 -4.95
N GLY A 12 10.81 0.47 -5.40
CA GLY A 12 11.52 -0.16 -6.50
C GLY A 12 10.80 -0.06 -7.84
N THR A 13 11.44 -0.60 -8.86
CA THR A 13 10.92 -0.69 -10.22
C THR A 13 10.02 -1.92 -10.40
N ILE A 14 9.15 -1.87 -11.41
CA ILE A 14 8.36 -3.03 -11.88
C ILE A 14 9.24 -4.26 -12.12
N LYS A 15 10.47 -4.06 -12.62
CA LYS A 15 11.42 -5.15 -12.87
C LYS A 15 11.83 -5.81 -11.56
N GLU A 16 12.17 -5.05 -10.53
CA GLU A 16 12.58 -5.56 -9.23
C GLU A 16 11.45 -6.33 -8.55
N ALA A 17 10.23 -5.80 -8.57
CA ALA A 17 9.06 -6.51 -8.05
C ALA A 17 8.78 -7.82 -8.82
N GLY A 18 8.98 -7.82 -10.15
CA GLY A 18 8.88 -9.02 -10.97
C GLY A 18 9.93 -10.07 -10.63
N MET A 19 11.21 -9.67 -10.58
CA MET A 19 12.32 -10.55 -10.23
C MET A 19 12.14 -11.17 -8.84
N ALA A 20 11.69 -10.40 -7.86
CA ALA A 20 11.43 -10.89 -6.50
C ALA A 20 10.39 -12.02 -6.46
N LEU A 21 9.51 -12.12 -7.45
CA LEU A 21 8.49 -13.17 -7.54
C LEU A 21 8.76 -14.18 -8.67
N GLY A 22 9.94 -14.17 -9.28
CA GLY A 22 10.28 -15.06 -10.41
C GLY A 22 9.51 -14.75 -11.69
N ILE A 23 8.96 -13.54 -11.83
CA ILE A 23 8.13 -13.13 -12.97
C ILE A 23 9.00 -12.40 -14.01
N SER A 24 8.85 -12.79 -15.27
CA SER A 24 9.55 -12.14 -16.39
C SER A 24 9.16 -10.66 -16.50
N LYS A 25 10.11 -9.80 -16.87
CA LYS A 25 9.87 -8.35 -17.02
C LYS A 25 8.65 -8.03 -17.91
N PRO A 26 8.46 -8.65 -19.10
CA PRO A 26 7.28 -8.35 -19.93
C PRO A 26 5.97 -8.71 -19.24
N CYS A 27 5.92 -9.88 -18.57
CA CYS A 27 4.76 -10.32 -17.81
C CYS A 27 4.47 -9.36 -16.65
N ALA A 28 5.49 -8.96 -15.90
CA ALA A 28 5.34 -8.04 -14.78
C ALA A 28 4.78 -6.68 -15.22
N VAL A 29 5.28 -6.12 -16.32
CA VAL A 29 4.79 -4.86 -16.90
C VAL A 29 3.33 -4.97 -17.30
N ILE A 30 2.93 -6.03 -18.01
CA ILE A 30 1.55 -6.21 -18.45
C ILE A 30 0.62 -6.36 -17.25
N SER A 31 0.98 -7.24 -16.30
CA SER A 31 0.15 -7.53 -15.13
C SER A 31 0.00 -6.32 -14.21
N ILE A 32 1.09 -5.61 -13.89
CA ILE A 32 1.01 -4.42 -13.02
C ILE A 32 0.16 -3.33 -13.68
N ASN A 33 0.38 -3.02 -14.96
CA ASN A 33 -0.41 -1.97 -15.63
C ASN A 33 -1.89 -2.34 -15.75
N ALA A 34 -2.20 -3.60 -16.03
CA ALA A 34 -3.59 -4.07 -16.09
C ALA A 34 -4.29 -3.93 -14.72
N LEU A 35 -3.62 -4.35 -13.64
CA LEU A 35 -4.17 -4.25 -12.29
C LEU A 35 -4.26 -2.79 -11.81
N LEU A 36 -3.25 -1.96 -12.08
CA LEU A 36 -3.29 -0.53 -11.75
C LEU A 36 -4.47 0.17 -12.40
N ARG A 37 -4.78 -0.12 -13.67
CA ARG A 37 -5.96 0.46 -14.33
C ARG A 37 -7.26 0.12 -13.60
N ILE A 38 -7.39 -1.12 -13.11
CA ILE A 38 -8.57 -1.54 -12.35
C ILE A 38 -8.61 -0.79 -11.02
N VAL A 39 -7.50 -0.74 -10.30
CA VAL A 39 -7.40 -0.03 -9.01
C VAL A 39 -7.69 1.46 -9.19
N CYS A 40 -7.10 2.14 -10.17
CA CYS A 40 -7.35 3.56 -10.44
C CYS A 40 -8.80 3.83 -10.86
N LYS A 41 -9.47 2.89 -11.54
CA LYS A 41 -10.89 3.03 -11.88
C LYS A 41 -11.79 2.93 -10.65
N GLN A 42 -11.37 2.17 -9.63
CA GLN A 42 -12.11 1.96 -8.40
C GLN A 42 -11.64 2.86 -7.25
N SER A 43 -10.47 3.50 -7.37
CA SER A 43 -9.82 4.20 -6.26
C SER A 43 -10.69 5.32 -5.71
N GLY A 44 -11.44 6.05 -6.53
CA GLY A 44 -12.35 7.09 -6.05
C GLY A 44 -13.47 6.60 -5.11
N GLN A 45 -13.71 5.28 -5.04
CA GLN A 45 -14.68 4.69 -4.11
C GLN A 45 -14.06 4.38 -2.73
N PHE A 46 -12.75 4.13 -2.69
CA PHE A 46 -12.05 3.60 -1.50
C PHE A 46 -10.95 4.53 -0.97
N ILE A 47 -10.34 5.34 -1.82
CA ILE A 47 -9.29 6.30 -1.50
C ILE A 47 -9.91 7.70 -1.56
N LYS A 48 -10.22 8.25 -0.39
CA LYS A 48 -10.65 9.63 -0.24
C LYS A 48 -9.49 10.45 0.28
N LEU A 49 -9.12 11.48 -0.46
CA LEU A 49 -8.17 12.47 0.01
C LEU A 49 -8.94 13.78 0.20
N PRO A 50 -8.80 14.45 1.35
CA PRO A 50 -9.36 15.78 1.55
C PRO A 50 -8.76 16.74 0.52
N SER A 51 -9.65 17.54 -0.06
CA SER A 51 -9.40 18.43 -1.19
C SER A 51 -9.63 19.90 -0.84
N SER A 52 -10.25 20.18 0.30
CA SER A 52 -10.51 21.53 0.81
C SER A 52 -9.99 21.73 2.22
N GLN A 53 -9.68 22.98 2.60
CA GLN A 53 -9.25 23.31 3.95
C GLN A 53 -10.30 22.88 4.99
N SER A 54 -11.59 23.06 4.69
CA SER A 54 -12.67 22.65 5.60
C SER A 54 -12.71 21.14 5.82
N GLU A 55 -12.39 20.33 4.81
CA GLU A 55 -12.29 18.87 4.98
C GLU A 55 -11.08 18.50 5.86
N TRP A 56 -9.95 19.19 5.70
CA TRP A 56 -8.79 19.00 6.58
C TRP A 56 -9.08 19.40 8.03
N ASP A 57 -9.80 20.51 8.24
CA ASP A 57 -10.18 20.97 9.57
C ASP A 57 -11.11 19.95 10.25
N ASN A 58 -12.10 19.43 9.52
CA ASN A 58 -12.99 18.38 10.03
C ASN A 58 -12.22 17.11 10.43
N ILE A 59 -11.26 16.66 9.61
CA ILE A 59 -10.42 15.48 9.94
C ILE A 59 -9.63 15.74 11.23
N MET A 60 -9.03 16.93 11.38
CA MET A 60 -8.28 17.28 12.59
C MET A 60 -9.17 17.28 13.84
N ASP A 61 -10.39 17.82 13.73
CA ASP A 61 -11.37 17.83 14.82
C ASP A 61 -11.83 16.41 15.17
N ASP A 62 -12.05 15.55 14.17
CA ASP A 62 -12.41 14.14 14.36
C ASP A 62 -11.31 13.39 15.12
N PHE A 63 -10.05 13.51 14.72
CA PHE A 63 -8.92 12.88 15.42
C PHE A 63 -8.77 13.41 16.86
N ALA A 64 -8.96 14.72 17.05
CA ALA A 64 -8.94 15.33 18.38
C ALA A 64 -10.10 14.79 19.26
N SER A 65 -11.27 14.54 18.69
CA SER A 65 -12.43 14.02 19.42
C SER A 65 -12.23 12.59 19.95
N VAL A 66 -11.53 11.73 19.20
CA VAL A 66 -11.37 10.30 19.55
C VAL A 66 -10.29 10.10 20.64
N LYS A 67 -9.16 10.81 20.56
CA LYS A 67 -8.00 10.59 21.45
C LYS A 67 -7.35 11.86 22.01
N GLY A 68 -7.86 13.05 21.69
CA GLY A 68 -7.29 14.33 22.13
C GLY A 68 -6.05 14.77 21.35
N PHE A 69 -5.73 14.11 20.23
CA PHE A 69 -4.58 14.50 19.41
C PHE A 69 -4.94 15.70 18.52
N GLN A 70 -4.49 16.88 18.92
CA GLN A 70 -4.68 18.09 18.12
C GLN A 70 -3.77 18.10 16.89
N TYR A 71 -4.26 18.68 15.80
CA TYR A 71 -3.53 18.87 14.54
C TYR A 71 -3.13 17.57 13.81
N VAL A 72 -3.79 16.46 14.11
CA VAL A 72 -3.59 15.19 13.37
C VAL A 72 -4.53 15.18 12.17
N CYS A 73 -3.96 15.18 10.97
CA CYS A 73 -4.69 15.20 9.71
C CYS A 73 -4.78 13.81 9.04
N GLY A 74 -4.38 12.76 9.74
CA GLY A 74 -4.46 11.37 9.26
C GLY A 74 -3.63 10.41 10.11
N ALA A 75 -3.86 9.12 9.91
CA ALA A 75 -3.08 8.04 10.50
C ALA A 75 -2.42 7.21 9.39
N VAL A 76 -1.18 6.78 9.61
CA VAL A 76 -0.56 5.78 8.74
C VAL A 76 -0.89 4.41 9.29
N ASP A 77 -1.70 3.64 8.56
CA ASP A 77 -1.93 2.23 8.88
C ASP A 77 -0.91 1.35 8.15
N GLY A 78 -0.38 0.36 8.87
CA GLY A 78 0.58 -0.61 8.36
C GLY A 78 -0.03 -2.00 8.38
N SER A 79 -0.27 -2.57 7.20
CA SER A 79 -0.83 -3.91 7.04
C SER A 79 0.21 -4.88 6.47
N LEU A 80 0.28 -6.09 7.03
CA LEU A 80 1.14 -7.17 6.54
C LEU A 80 0.36 -8.07 5.58
N PHE A 81 0.85 -8.19 4.35
CA PHE A 81 0.29 -9.06 3.33
C PHE A 81 1.20 -10.26 3.09
N GLU A 82 0.70 -11.47 3.34
CA GLU A 82 1.40 -12.70 3.01
C GLU A 82 1.66 -12.80 1.50
N ILE A 83 2.87 -13.23 1.14
CA ILE A 83 3.28 -13.44 -0.25
C ILE A 83 3.94 -14.80 -0.45
N PRO A 84 3.94 -15.33 -1.69
CA PRO A 84 4.79 -16.46 -2.03
C PRO A 84 6.25 -16.14 -1.70
N ARG A 85 6.98 -17.14 -1.19
CA ARG A 85 8.40 -17.02 -0.87
C ARG A 85 9.19 -16.61 -2.12
N PRO A 86 9.90 -15.47 -2.11
CA PRO A 86 10.89 -15.12 -3.13
C PRO A 86 12.01 -16.18 -3.21
N GLU A 87 12.45 -16.54 -4.42
CA GLU A 87 13.47 -17.59 -4.61
C GLU A 87 14.85 -17.22 -4.01
N GLU A 88 15.21 -15.92 -4.00
CA GLU A 88 16.57 -15.47 -3.67
C GLU A 88 16.71 -14.67 -2.37
N TYR A 89 15.63 -14.42 -1.61
CA TYR A 89 15.67 -13.44 -0.51
C TYR A 89 15.11 -13.98 0.81
N GLU A 90 16.00 -14.25 1.76
CA GLU A 90 15.71 -14.68 3.15
C GLU A 90 15.17 -13.53 4.04
N GLY A 91 15.12 -12.28 3.57
CA GLY A 91 14.81 -11.10 4.37
C GLY A 91 13.32 -10.75 4.55
N TRP A 92 12.39 -11.55 4.02
CA TRP A 92 10.97 -11.19 3.95
C TRP A 92 10.08 -11.85 5.01
N TYR A 93 10.66 -12.56 5.97
CA TYR A 93 9.88 -13.20 7.02
C TYR A 93 9.42 -12.18 8.06
N CYS A 94 8.12 -12.18 8.35
CA CYS A 94 7.59 -11.46 9.51
C CYS A 94 7.97 -12.19 10.81
N LYS A 95 7.62 -11.59 11.95
CA LYS A 95 7.84 -12.19 13.29
C LYS A 95 7.22 -13.59 13.45
N ASP A 96 6.21 -13.91 12.63
CA ASP A 96 5.47 -15.18 12.66
C ASP A 96 6.04 -16.21 11.66
N GLY A 97 7.17 -15.91 11.01
CA GLY A 97 7.94 -16.88 10.24
C GLY A 97 7.41 -17.19 8.83
N TYR A 98 6.51 -16.38 8.29
CA TYR A 98 6.06 -16.47 6.89
C TYR A 98 6.47 -15.23 6.07
N PRO A 99 6.67 -15.36 4.74
CA PRO A 99 7.02 -14.23 3.88
C PRO A 99 5.85 -13.23 3.80
N ALA A 100 6.11 -11.97 4.14
CA ALA A 100 5.10 -10.93 4.11
C ALA A 100 5.66 -9.58 3.67
N ILE A 101 4.79 -8.75 3.10
CA ILE A 101 5.08 -7.37 2.72
C ILE A 101 4.34 -6.45 3.68
N SER A 102 5.06 -5.50 4.27
CA SER A 102 4.45 -4.38 4.96
C SER A 102 4.01 -3.34 3.94
N MET A 103 2.72 -3.04 3.88
CA MET A 103 2.17 -1.95 3.09
C MET A 103 1.65 -0.88 4.04
N GLN A 104 2.08 0.35 3.82
CA GLN A 104 1.63 1.50 4.58
C GLN A 104 0.70 2.37 3.73
N ALA A 105 -0.42 2.79 4.30
CA ALA A 105 -1.37 3.66 3.66
C ALA A 105 -1.79 4.79 4.61
N LEU A 106 -2.04 5.98 4.04
CA LEU A 106 -2.64 7.09 4.78
C LEU A 106 -4.14 6.86 4.88
N CYS A 107 -4.64 6.86 6.10
CA CYS A 107 -6.06 6.85 6.43
C CYS A 107 -6.45 8.23 6.97
N VAL A 108 -7.48 8.80 6.36
CA VAL A 108 -8.19 9.99 6.85
C VAL A 108 -9.54 9.53 7.39
N SER A 109 -10.08 10.20 8.42
CA SER A 109 -11.36 9.84 9.04
C SER A 109 -12.54 10.07 8.11
#